data_AF-A0A5C8ADS6-F1
#
_entry.id   AF-A0A5C8ADS6-F1
#
_cell.length_a   1.000
_cell.length_b   1.000
_cell.length_c   1.000
_cell.angle_alpha   90.00
_cell.angle_beta   90.00
_cell.angle_gamma   90.00
#
_symmetry.space_group_name_H-M   'P 1'
#
loop_
_entity.id
_entity.type
_entity.pdbx_description
1 polymer ?
#
loop_
_entity_poly.entity_id
_entity_poly.type
_entity_poly.pdbx_seq_one_letter_code
_entity_poly.pdbx_strand_id
1 'polypeptide(L)'
;MEENSNVNYRLPLLLALTLIIGLYLGNLLSAGSSDAQLSGGAAKYRKMQDIIEVLDKKYVDSLNGEELFEQTISDMLHKLDPHSNYIAAKDLAEMTESINGEFGGVGVRFFILRDTVCITNVIAFSPSAKAGLKSGDKIIEVNGKKIAKKKITNDKVMSLLKGKENTIVTVKIDRNGKQFTKE
;
A
#
# COMPACT_ATOMS: atom_id res chain seq x y z
N MET A 1 -19.23 -73.24 -27.05
CA MET A 1 -19.42 -71.91 -27.68
C MET A 1 -18.04 -71.40 -28.06
N GLU A 2 -17.71 -71.34 -29.36
CA GLU A 2 -16.47 -70.73 -29.85
C GLU A 2 -16.68 -69.22 -29.99
N GLU A 3 -15.85 -68.42 -29.31
CA GLU A 3 -15.89 -66.97 -29.37
C GLU A 3 -14.81 -66.47 -30.33
N ASN A 4 -15.24 -66.10 -31.53
CA ASN A 4 -14.39 -65.53 -32.57
C ASN A 4 -14.28 -64.02 -32.37
N SER A 5 -13.17 -63.55 -31.78
CA SER A 5 -12.89 -62.13 -31.58
C SER A 5 -11.73 -61.66 -32.47
N ASN A 6 -11.98 -61.61 -33.78
CA ASN A 6 -11.16 -60.81 -34.69
C ASN A 6 -11.45 -59.32 -34.46
N VAL A 7 -10.95 -58.77 -33.35
CA VAL A 7 -11.07 -57.34 -33.05
C VAL A 7 -10.10 -56.58 -33.96
N ASN A 8 -10.64 -55.89 -34.95
CA ASN A 8 -9.86 -55.11 -35.90
C ASN A 8 -9.29 -53.83 -35.25
N TYR A 9 -8.18 -53.94 -34.53
CA TYR A 9 -7.51 -52.85 -33.80
C TYR A 9 -7.07 -51.65 -34.68
N ARG A 10 -7.07 -51.83 -36.01
CA ARG A 10 -6.70 -50.77 -36.96
C ARG A 10 -7.71 -49.62 -37.00
N LEU A 11 -8.99 -49.92 -36.84
CA LEU A 11 -10.06 -48.93 -36.88
C LEU A 11 -10.06 -47.97 -35.67
N PRO A 12 -9.98 -48.44 -34.40
CA PRO A 12 -9.87 -47.54 -33.25
C PRO A 12 -8.54 -46.76 -33.23
N LEU A 13 -7.46 -47.33 -33.77
CA LEU A 13 -6.15 -46.67 -33.83
C LEU A 13 -6.15 -45.47 -34.80
N LEU A 14 -6.80 -45.59 -35.97
CA LEU A 14 -6.97 -44.47 -36.89
C LEU A 14 -7.83 -43.35 -36.29
N LEU A 15 -8.88 -43.70 -35.57
CA LEU A 15 -9.79 -42.75 -34.91
C LEU A 15 -9.10 -41.98 -33.77
N ALA A 16 -8.23 -42.64 -33.01
CA ALA A 16 -7.43 -41.98 -31.99
C ALA A 16 -6.42 -41.00 -32.62
N LEU A 17 -5.80 -41.38 -33.74
CA LEU A 17 -4.83 -40.53 -34.44
C LEU A 17 -5.48 -39.25 -34.99
N THR A 18 -6.66 -39.36 -35.62
CA THR A 18 -7.39 -38.20 -36.14
C THR A 18 -7.84 -37.26 -35.03
N LEU A 19 -8.24 -37.80 -33.88
CA LEU A 19 -8.64 -37.01 -32.72
C LEU A 19 -7.45 -36.22 -32.16
N ILE A 20 -6.27 -36.84 -32.02
CA ILE A 20 -5.05 -36.18 -31.53
C ILE A 20 -4.62 -35.05 -32.48
N ILE A 21 -4.62 -35.32 -33.78
CA ILE A 21 -4.28 -34.32 -34.80
C ILE A 21 -5.30 -33.17 -34.79
N GLY A 22 -6.59 -33.47 -34.68
CA GLY A 22 -7.65 -32.47 -34.60
C GLY A 22 -7.52 -31.58 -33.36
N LEU A 23 -7.17 -32.16 -32.20
CA LEU A 23 -6.97 -31.42 -30.96
C LEU A 23 -5.71 -30.56 -31.02
N TYR A 24 -4.65 -31.06 -31.65
CA TYR A 24 -3.39 -30.32 -31.84
C TYR A 24 -3.56 -29.14 -32.80
N LEU A 25 -4.22 -29.34 -33.96
CA LEU A 25 -4.55 -28.25 -34.88
C LEU A 25 -5.56 -27.28 -34.26
N GLY A 26 -6.55 -27.78 -33.52
CA GLY A 26 -7.53 -26.97 -32.82
C GLY A 26 -6.87 -26.03 -31.81
N ASN A 27 -5.87 -26.50 -31.06
CA ASN A 27 -5.12 -25.66 -30.13
C ASN A 27 -4.29 -24.59 -30.87
N LEU A 28 -3.61 -24.95 -31.96
CA LEU A 28 -2.82 -24.00 -32.75
C LEU A 28 -3.68 -22.89 -33.39
N LEU A 29 -4.88 -23.22 -33.88
CA LEU A 29 -5.83 -22.27 -34.48
C LEU A 29 -6.60 -21.46 -33.41
N SER A 30 -6.93 -22.06 -32.27
CA SER A 30 -7.65 -21.41 -31.17
C SER A 30 -6.76 -20.52 -30.30
N ALA A 31 -5.43 -20.67 -30.35
CA ALA A 31 -4.48 -19.84 -29.61
C ALA A 31 -4.58 -18.33 -29.94
N GLY A 32 -5.25 -17.96 -31.04
CA GLY A 32 -5.54 -16.56 -31.39
C GLY A 32 -7.00 -16.10 -31.18
N SER A 33 -7.91 -16.98 -30.73
CA SER A 33 -9.36 -16.70 -30.70
C SER A 33 -10.05 -17.05 -29.37
N SER A 34 -9.29 -17.20 -28.27
CA SER A 34 -9.86 -17.36 -26.93
C SER A 34 -10.41 -16.08 -26.28
N ASP A 35 -10.55 -14.98 -27.02
CA ASP A 35 -10.87 -13.66 -26.46
C ASP A 35 -12.20 -13.02 -26.89
N ALA A 36 -13.01 -13.71 -27.68
CA ALA A 36 -14.18 -13.11 -28.31
C ALA A 36 -15.50 -13.26 -27.54
N GLN A 37 -15.49 -13.74 -26.28
CA GLN A 37 -16.75 -14.03 -25.58
C GLN A 37 -16.73 -13.78 -24.07
N LEU A 38 -16.22 -12.62 -23.65
CA LEU A 38 -16.48 -12.09 -22.30
C LEU A 38 -16.84 -10.61 -22.39
N SER A 39 -18.14 -10.32 -22.25
CA SER A 39 -18.80 -9.08 -21.81
C SER A 39 -18.17 -7.72 -22.19
N GLY A 40 -18.95 -6.79 -22.74
CA GLY A 40 -18.50 -5.43 -23.13
C GLY A 40 -17.81 -4.57 -22.05
N GLY A 41 -17.70 -5.03 -20.80
CA GLY A 41 -16.80 -4.48 -19.79
C GLY A 41 -15.33 -4.84 -20.03
N ALA A 42 -15.01 -6.09 -20.39
CA ALA A 42 -13.63 -6.55 -20.58
C ALA A 42 -12.91 -5.81 -21.72
N ALA A 43 -13.64 -5.44 -22.78
CA ALA A 43 -13.09 -4.67 -23.90
C ALA A 43 -12.62 -3.26 -23.49
N LYS A 44 -13.29 -2.61 -22.52
CA LYS A 44 -12.89 -1.28 -22.03
C LYS A 44 -11.61 -1.34 -21.21
N TYR A 45 -11.49 -2.34 -20.33
CA TYR A 45 -10.28 -2.55 -19.53
C TYR A 45 -9.09 -2.95 -20.41
N ARG A 46 -9.33 -3.72 -21.48
CA ARG A 46 -8.30 -4.09 -22.46
C ARG A 46 -7.68 -2.89 -23.15
N LYS A 47 -8.47 -1.88 -23.53
CA LYS A 47 -7.94 -0.63 -24.10
C LYS A 47 -6.97 0.09 -23.15
N MET A 48 -7.25 0.07 -21.85
CA MET A 48 -6.37 0.66 -20.84
C MET A 48 -5.06 -0.14 -20.72
N GLN A 49 -5.18 -1.47 -20.75
CA GLN A 49 -4.03 -2.38 -20.72
C GLN A 49 -3.13 -2.20 -21.95
N ASP A 50 -3.70 -2.08 -23.15
CA ASP A 50 -2.96 -1.84 -24.39
C ASP A 50 -2.19 -0.51 -24.35
N ILE A 51 -2.80 0.54 -23.78
CA ILE A 51 -2.15 1.86 -23.63
C ILE A 51 -0.97 1.76 -22.67
N ILE A 52 -1.13 1.09 -21.52
CA ILE A 52 -0.04 0.91 -20.55
C ILE A 52 1.10 0.10 -21.19
N GLU A 53 0.79 -0.97 -21.91
CA GLU A 53 1.81 -1.80 -22.59
C GLU A 53 2.58 -1.03 -23.68
N VAL A 54 1.88 -0.19 -24.45
CA VAL A 54 2.52 0.66 -25.46
C VAL A 54 3.42 1.70 -24.82
N LEU A 55 2.97 2.33 -23.73
CA LEU A 55 3.77 3.29 -22.97
C LEU A 55 5.02 2.62 -22.39
N ASP A 56 4.89 1.44 -21.79
CA ASP A 56 6.03 0.71 -21.22
C ASP A 56 7.06 0.29 -22.28
N LYS A 57 6.61 -0.17 -23.45
CA LYS A 57 7.51 -0.71 -24.50
C LYS A 57 8.07 0.31 -25.47
N LYS A 58 7.35 1.40 -25.74
CA LYS A 58 7.69 2.35 -26.82
C LYS A 58 8.12 3.72 -26.32
N TYR A 59 7.97 4.01 -25.04
CA TYR A 59 8.39 5.29 -24.50
C TYR A 59 9.90 5.33 -24.30
N VAL A 60 10.50 6.48 -24.61
CA VAL A 60 11.97 6.65 -24.69
C VAL A 60 12.62 6.72 -23.30
N ASP A 61 11.86 7.19 -22.30
CA ASP A 61 12.31 7.32 -20.92
C ASP A 61 11.84 6.13 -20.07
N SER A 62 12.63 5.75 -19.06
CA SER A 62 12.23 4.77 -18.05
C SER A 62 11.05 5.32 -17.25
N LEU A 63 9.85 4.84 -17.54
CA LEU A 63 8.65 5.20 -16.80
C LEU A 63 8.59 4.42 -15.49
N ASN A 64 8.27 5.11 -14.39
CA ASN A 64 7.82 4.45 -13.19
C ASN A 64 6.34 4.10 -13.37
N GLY A 65 6.06 2.92 -13.93
CA GLY A 65 4.70 2.48 -14.25
C GLY A 65 3.77 2.47 -13.05
N GLU A 66 4.29 2.20 -11.85
CA GLU A 66 3.53 2.24 -10.60
C GLU A 66 3.10 3.67 -10.25
N GLU A 67 4.01 4.64 -10.31
CA GLU A 67 3.69 6.05 -10.03
C GLU A 67 2.67 6.63 -11.03
N LEU A 68 2.83 6.34 -12.32
CA LEU A 68 1.90 6.78 -13.36
C LEU A 68 0.50 6.19 -13.14
N PHE A 69 0.44 4.93 -12.72
CA PHE A 69 -0.83 4.25 -12.45
C PHE A 69 -1.55 4.87 -11.25
N GLU A 70 -0.83 5.11 -10.14
CA GLU A 70 -1.39 5.75 -8.94
C GLU A 70 -1.88 7.18 -9.22
N GLN A 71 -1.13 7.96 -10.01
CA GLN A 71 -1.53 9.30 -10.42
C GLN A 71 -2.79 9.27 -11.30
N THR A 72 -2.85 8.35 -12.28
CA THR A 72 -3.99 8.23 -13.18
C THR A 72 -5.27 7.86 -12.41
N ILE A 73 -5.18 6.98 -11.41
CA ILE A 73 -6.32 6.64 -10.53
C ILE A 73 -6.78 7.88 -9.76
N SER A 74 -5.84 8.61 -9.16
CA SER A 74 -6.14 9.84 -8.42
C SER A 74 -6.85 10.87 -9.31
N ASP A 75 -6.36 11.09 -10.53
CA ASP A 75 -6.94 12.02 -11.50
C ASP A 75 -8.33 11.60 -11.99
N MET A 76 -8.52 10.31 -12.26
CA MET A 76 -9.83 9.76 -12.64
C MET A 76 -10.86 9.98 -11.52
N LEU A 77 -10.46 9.79 -10.26
CA LEU A 77 -11.32 9.94 -9.11
C LEU A 77 -11.64 11.42 -8.83
N HIS A 78 -10.63 12.29 -8.90
CA HIS A 78 -10.80 13.73 -8.69
C HIS A 78 -11.70 14.38 -9.75
N LYS A 79 -11.67 13.85 -10.98
CA LYS A 79 -12.55 14.29 -12.07
C LYS A 79 -14.00 13.84 -11.90
N LEU A 80 -14.23 12.75 -11.18
CA LEU A 80 -15.59 12.26 -10.87
C LEU A 80 -16.19 13.04 -9.70
N ASP A 81 -15.40 13.29 -8.66
CA ASP A 81 -15.79 14.06 -7.48
C ASP A 81 -14.56 14.76 -6.87
N PRO A 82 -14.55 16.11 -6.75
CA PRO A 82 -13.47 16.87 -6.12
C PRO A 82 -13.18 16.49 -4.67
N HIS A 83 -14.11 15.84 -3.98
CA HIS A 83 -13.94 15.39 -2.59
C HIS A 83 -13.44 13.94 -2.46
N SER A 84 -13.42 13.19 -3.56
CA SER A 84 -12.92 11.82 -3.58
C SER A 84 -11.41 11.81 -3.83
N ASN A 85 -10.64 11.20 -2.92
CA ASN A 85 -9.19 11.07 -3.00
C ASN A 85 -8.77 9.61 -2.94
N TYR A 86 -7.73 9.27 -3.71
CA TYR A 86 -7.10 7.96 -3.67
C TYR A 86 -5.87 8.00 -2.77
N ILE A 87 -5.67 6.95 -1.97
CA ILE A 87 -4.51 6.81 -1.07
C ILE A 87 -3.73 5.58 -1.53
N ALA A 88 -2.51 5.80 -2.01
CA ALA A 88 -1.62 4.72 -2.41
C ALA A 88 -1.24 3.82 -1.21
N ALA A 89 -0.97 2.54 -1.48
CA ALA A 89 -0.67 1.57 -0.41
C ALA A 89 0.54 1.99 0.45
N LYS A 90 1.55 2.62 -0.17
CA LYS A 90 2.74 3.16 0.51
C LYS A 90 2.41 4.29 1.51
N ASP A 91 1.38 5.08 1.23
CA ASP A 91 1.02 6.27 2.00
C ASP A 91 -0.08 5.98 3.02
N LEU A 92 -0.73 4.82 2.92
CA LEU A 92 -1.83 4.40 3.78
C LEU A 92 -1.43 4.33 5.25
N ALA A 93 -0.21 3.87 5.55
CA ALA A 93 0.29 3.79 6.92
C ALA A 93 0.42 5.19 7.55
N GLU A 94 1.01 6.14 6.82
CA GLU A 94 1.19 7.51 7.28
C GLU A 94 -0.16 8.25 7.44
N MET A 95 -1.07 8.05 6.48
CA MET A 95 -2.41 8.62 6.56
C MET A 95 -3.21 8.05 7.74
N THR A 96 -3.08 6.75 8.01
CA THR A 96 -3.74 6.08 9.14
C THR A 96 -3.16 6.56 10.47
N GLU A 97 -1.83 6.69 10.58
CA GLU A 97 -1.16 7.30 11.74
C GLU A 97 -1.68 8.73 11.99
N SER A 98 -1.84 9.53 10.92
CA SER A 98 -2.39 10.89 10.98
C SER A 98 -3.85 10.94 11.42
N ILE A 99 -4.72 10.08 10.88
CA ILE A 99 -6.16 10.03 11.23
C ILE A 99 -6.37 9.59 12.68
N ASN A 100 -5.72 8.50 13.09
CA ASN A 100 -5.88 7.94 14.43
C ASN A 100 -5.14 8.75 15.50
N GLY A 101 -4.31 9.70 15.06
CA GLY A 101 -3.39 10.44 15.89
C GLY A 101 -2.39 9.54 16.60
N GLU A 102 -2.18 8.30 16.14
CA GLU A 102 -1.17 7.38 16.66
C GLU A 102 0.18 7.76 16.09
N PHE A 103 0.85 8.68 16.79
CA PHE A 103 2.09 9.25 16.31
C PHE A 103 3.29 8.63 17.05
N GLY A 104 4.06 7.83 16.33
CA GLY A 104 5.40 7.41 16.73
C GLY A 104 5.44 6.23 17.72
N GLY A 105 6.34 5.29 17.45
CA GLY A 105 6.49 4.01 18.15
C GLY A 105 6.70 4.05 19.67
N VAL A 106 6.75 5.23 20.29
CA VAL A 106 6.73 5.44 21.75
C VAL A 106 5.32 5.41 22.36
N GLY A 107 4.26 5.47 21.54
CA GLY A 107 2.87 5.28 21.95
C GLY A 107 2.19 6.50 22.58
N VAL A 108 2.35 7.67 21.95
CA VAL A 108 1.67 8.92 22.35
C VAL A 108 0.88 9.50 21.19
N ARG A 109 -0.20 10.22 21.52
CA ARG A 109 -0.91 11.09 20.59
C ARG A 109 -0.62 12.53 20.95
N PHE A 110 -0.35 13.35 19.95
CA PHE A 110 -0.04 14.77 20.16
C PHE A 110 -0.65 15.63 19.05
N PHE A 111 -0.70 16.94 19.31
CA PHE A 111 -0.96 17.96 18.31
C PHE A 111 0.04 19.10 18.49
N ILE A 112 0.36 19.79 17.40
CA ILE A 112 1.21 20.98 17.46
C ILE A 112 0.32 22.19 17.68
N LEU A 113 0.49 22.87 18.81
CA LEU A 113 -0.20 24.12 19.13
C LEU A 113 0.81 25.22 19.36
N ARG A 114 0.73 26.30 18.58
CA ARG A 114 1.62 27.48 18.71
C ARG A 114 3.10 27.06 18.77
N ASP A 115 3.53 26.29 17.77
CA ASP A 115 4.89 25.75 17.64
C ASP A 115 5.38 24.90 18.83
N THR A 116 4.46 24.27 19.55
CA THR A 116 4.77 23.38 20.68
C THR A 116 4.01 22.08 20.56
N VAL A 117 4.70 20.96 20.78
CA VAL A 117 4.09 19.62 20.75
C VAL A 117 3.35 19.38 22.06
N CYS A 118 2.04 19.20 21.99
CA CYS A 118 1.16 18.99 23.14
C CYS A 118 0.59 17.57 23.10
N ILE A 119 0.81 16.78 24.16
CA ILE A 119 0.30 15.41 24.26
C ILE A 119 -1.20 15.44 24.56
N THR A 120 -2.01 14.84 23.69
CA THR A 120 -3.46 14.69 23.89
C THR A 120 -3.79 13.41 24.64
N ASN A 121 -3.09 12.32 24.34
CA ASN A 121 -3.37 11.01 24.90
C ASN A 121 -2.11 10.15 24.93
N VAL A 122 -2.02 9.27 25.92
CA VAL A 122 -0.94 8.28 26.04
C VAL A 122 -1.57 6.91 25.94
N ILE A 123 -1.07 6.08 25.01
CA ILE A 123 -1.62 4.75 24.79
C ILE A 123 -1.34 3.89 26.03
N ALA A 124 -2.36 3.19 26.54
CA ALA A 124 -2.20 2.30 27.68
C ALA A 124 -1.17 1.21 27.38
N PHE A 125 -0.36 0.83 28.38
CA PHE A 125 0.72 -0.17 28.26
C PHE A 125 1.86 0.20 27.30
N SER A 126 1.89 1.40 26.73
CA SER A 126 3.00 1.90 25.92
C SER A 126 4.26 2.20 26.75
N PRO A 127 5.45 2.30 26.11
CA PRO A 127 6.67 2.80 26.77
C PRO A 127 6.46 4.17 27.42
N SER A 128 5.73 5.07 26.75
CA SER A 128 5.42 6.41 27.27
C SER A 128 4.54 6.38 28.53
N ALA A 129 3.58 5.45 28.61
CA ALA A 129 2.79 5.25 29.83
C ALA A 129 3.67 4.79 31.00
N LYS A 130 4.61 3.88 30.75
CA LYS A 130 5.58 3.39 31.76
C LYS A 130 6.52 4.51 32.23
N ALA A 131 6.93 5.41 31.35
CA ALA A 131 7.73 6.59 31.70
C ALA A 131 6.93 7.65 32.51
N GLY A 132 5.60 7.56 32.53
CA GLY A 132 4.73 8.45 33.29
C GLY A 132 4.39 9.77 32.58
N LEU A 133 4.41 9.75 31.24
CA LEU A 133 3.81 10.80 30.42
C LEU A 133 2.30 10.83 30.64
N LYS A 134 1.72 12.02 30.56
CA LYS A 134 0.28 12.25 30.75
C LYS A 134 -0.25 13.19 29.68
N SER A 135 -1.54 13.10 29.43
CA SER A 135 -2.26 14.10 28.64
C SER A 135 -2.05 15.50 29.22
N GLY A 136 -1.84 16.48 28.35
CA GLY A 136 -1.56 17.87 28.70
C GLY A 136 -0.08 18.22 28.84
N ASP A 137 0.83 17.23 28.76
CA ASP A 137 2.27 17.48 28.76
C ASP A 137 2.69 18.19 27.46
N LYS A 138 3.55 19.20 27.60
CA LYS A 138 4.17 19.91 26.47
C LYS A 138 5.60 19.44 26.27
N ILE A 139 5.92 18.85 25.13
CA ILE A 139 7.28 18.39 24.85
C ILE A 139 8.12 19.59 24.39
N ILE A 140 9.16 19.93 25.15
CA ILE A 140 10.03 21.08 24.88
C ILE A 140 11.36 20.66 24.24
N GLU A 141 11.88 19.48 24.57
CA GLU A 141 13.14 18.94 24.03
C GLU A 141 13.03 17.44 23.79
N VAL A 142 13.67 16.95 22.73
CA VAL A 142 13.82 15.52 22.42
C VAL A 142 15.28 15.26 22.11
N ASN A 143 15.91 14.29 22.79
CA ASN A 143 17.33 13.95 22.68
C ASN A 143 18.25 15.18 22.76
N GLY A 144 17.96 16.09 23.71
CA GLY A 144 18.71 17.34 23.91
C GLY A 144 18.46 18.43 22.85
N LYS A 145 17.67 18.16 21.81
CA LYS A 145 17.29 19.17 20.81
C LYS A 145 16.00 19.87 21.21
N LYS A 146 16.06 21.20 21.38
CA LYS A 146 14.86 22.04 21.54
C LYS A 146 13.97 21.97 20.32
N ILE A 147 12.76 21.48 20.53
CA ILE A 147 11.72 21.36 19.52
C ILE A 147 10.69 22.49 19.62
N ALA A 148 10.39 22.96 20.84
CA ALA A 148 9.45 24.06 21.02
C ALA A 148 9.96 25.38 20.39
N LYS A 149 9.03 26.17 19.84
CA LYS A 149 9.24 27.50 19.23
C LYS A 149 10.07 27.54 17.94
N LYS A 150 10.36 26.38 17.34
CA LYS A 150 10.81 26.30 15.95
C LYS A 150 9.60 25.91 15.11
N LYS A 151 9.49 26.44 13.88
CA LYS A 151 8.50 25.96 12.90
C LYS A 151 8.69 24.45 12.74
N ILE A 152 7.89 23.68 13.47
CA ILE A 152 7.99 22.23 13.55
C ILE A 152 6.82 21.64 12.79
N THR A 153 7.14 20.68 11.93
CA THR A 153 6.17 19.87 11.20
C THR A 153 5.98 18.54 11.92
N ASN A 154 4.83 17.90 11.69
CA ASN A 154 4.52 16.58 12.25
C ASN A 154 5.61 15.57 11.90
N ASP A 155 6.05 15.53 10.64
CA ASP A 155 7.07 14.60 10.13
C ASP A 155 8.38 14.73 10.90
N LYS A 156 8.75 15.98 11.27
CA LYS A 156 9.97 16.23 12.03
C LYS A 156 9.85 15.71 13.46
N VAL A 157 8.70 15.88 14.11
CA VAL A 157 8.44 15.31 15.44
C VAL A 157 8.45 13.79 15.36
N MET A 158 7.79 13.23 14.34
CA MET A 158 7.77 11.79 14.09
C MET A 158 9.17 11.24 13.89
N SER A 159 10.02 11.86 13.07
CA SER A 159 11.41 11.42 12.87
C SER A 159 12.27 11.45 14.15
N LEU A 160 11.89 12.27 15.13
CA LEU A 160 12.60 12.39 16.41
C LEU A 160 12.09 11.40 17.46
N LEU A 161 10.78 11.10 17.45
CA LEU A 161 10.13 10.17 18.38
C LEU A 161 10.13 8.71 17.86
N LYS A 162 10.18 8.52 16.55
CA LYS A 162 10.27 7.22 15.87
C LYS A 162 11.75 6.89 15.69
N GLY A 163 12.23 5.97 16.51
CA GLY A 163 13.59 5.42 16.43
C GLY A 163 13.59 3.99 15.89
N LYS A 164 14.78 3.40 15.77
CA LYS A 164 14.90 1.95 15.58
C LYS A 164 14.31 1.25 16.81
N GLU A 165 13.82 0.03 16.64
CA GLU A 165 13.37 -0.77 17.78
C GLU A 165 14.47 -0.84 18.85
N ASN A 166 14.07 -0.71 20.11
CA ASN A 166 14.95 -0.67 21.29
C ASN A 166 15.88 0.55 21.41
N THR A 167 15.67 1.64 20.68
CA THR A 167 16.38 2.91 20.98
C THR A 167 15.68 3.70 22.07
N ILE A 168 16.45 4.19 23.05
CA ILE A 168 15.96 5.06 24.11
C ILE A 168 15.84 6.48 23.56
N VAL A 169 14.71 7.14 23.84
CA VAL A 169 14.44 8.52 23.44
C VAL A 169 14.20 9.35 24.69
N THR A 170 15.11 10.29 24.98
CA THR A 170 14.96 11.18 26.13
C THR A 170 14.08 12.37 25.75
N VAL A 171 12.97 12.56 26.45
CA VAL A 171 12.05 13.69 26.26
C VAL A 171 12.02 14.59 27.49
N LYS A 172 12.09 15.90 27.28
CA LYS A 172 11.86 16.90 28.32
C LYS A 172 10.47 17.49 28.11
N ILE A 173 9.65 17.42 29.14
CA ILE A 173 8.26 17.89 29.15
C ILE A 173 8.07 19.05 30.12
N ASP A 174 7.17 19.95 29.80
CA ASP A 174 6.61 20.98 30.66
C ASP A 174 5.17 20.59 31.04
N ARG A 175 4.95 20.34 32.34
CA ARG A 175 3.66 20.05 32.93
C ARG A 175 3.34 21.15 33.95
N ASN A 176 2.38 22.01 33.62
CA ASN A 176 1.94 23.13 34.47
C ASN A 176 3.10 24.05 34.93
N GLY A 177 4.07 24.32 34.06
CA GLY A 177 5.23 25.17 34.37
C GLY A 177 6.39 24.45 35.05
N LYS A 178 6.25 23.14 35.35
CA LYS A 178 7.32 22.31 35.91
C LYS A 178 7.92 21.42 34.83
N GLN A 179 9.24 21.44 34.74
CA GLN A 179 9.97 20.64 33.75
C GLN A 179 10.31 19.27 34.31
N PHE A 180 10.07 18.23 33.54
CA PHE A 180 10.44 16.85 33.86
C PHE A 180 11.20 16.24 32.68
N THR A 181 12.21 15.44 32.97
CA THR A 181 12.94 14.65 31.97
C THR A 181 12.51 13.19 32.10
N LYS A 182 12.18 12.56 30.98
CA LYS A 182 11.71 11.17 30.88
C LYS A 182 12.48 10.42 29.79
N GLU A 183 12.70 9.13 30.01
CA GLU A 183 13.40 8.20 29.11
C GLU A 183 12.51 6.99 28.82
#